data_AF-A0A412YJ00-F1
#
_entry.id   AF-A0A412YJ00-F1
#
_cell.length_a   1.000
_cell.length_b   1.000
_cell.length_c   1.000
_cell.angle_alpha   90.00
_cell.angle_beta   90.00
_cell.angle_gamma   90.00
#
_symmetry.space_group_name_H-M   'P 1'
#
loop_
_entity.id
_entity.type
_entity.pdbx_description
1 polymer ?
#
loop_
_entity_poly.entity_id
_entity_poly.type
_entity_poly.pdbx_seq_one_letter_code
_entity_poly.pdbx_strand_id
1 'polypeptide(L)'
;MMKISKKIWISIALVFGMVWHMGNFYAALDYVILIYGDLYFITDVSLVYMRLKDVHFNFRKAATTREWTRFLISSVVIWLLFFSLRSEFAFLLAILFPLILLPGLLIYDICATYIRKLFN
;
A
#
# COMPACT_ATOMS: atom_id res chain seq x y z
N MET A 1 -9.66 5.19 1.84
CA MET A 1 -8.72 5.77 2.80
C MET A 1 -9.00 5.33 4.22
N MET A 2 -8.03 4.66 4.81
CA MET A 2 -7.96 4.37 6.23
C MET A 2 -7.87 5.69 7.02
N LYS A 3 -8.66 5.84 8.09
CA LYS A 3 -8.46 6.96 9.03
C LYS A 3 -7.19 6.66 9.84
N ILE A 4 -6.14 7.46 9.66
CA ILE A 4 -4.92 7.33 10.46
C ILE A 4 -5.29 7.61 11.92
N SER A 5 -5.30 6.57 12.75
CA SER A 5 -5.60 6.71 14.18
C SER A 5 -4.36 7.20 14.94
N LYS A 6 -4.56 7.83 16.10
CA LYS A 6 -3.45 8.19 17.01
C LYS A 6 -2.56 6.99 17.35
N LYS A 7 -3.12 5.77 17.36
CA LYS A 7 -2.37 4.54 17.63
C LYS A 7 -1.34 4.21 16.55
N ILE A 8 -1.62 4.56 15.28
CA ILE A 8 -0.67 4.37 14.17
C ILE A 8 0.53 5.31 14.33
N TRP A 9 0.30 6.57 14.69
CA TRP A 9 1.38 7.52 14.97
C TRP A 9 2.28 7.08 16.13
N ILE A 10 1.68 6.56 17.20
CA ILE A 10 2.43 6.00 18.34
C ILE A 10 3.26 4.79 17.90
N SER A 11 2.70 3.92 17.07
CA SER A 11 3.42 2.77 16.52
C SER A 11 4.60 3.20 15.65
N ILE A 12 4.41 4.18 14.76
CA ILE A 12 5.48 4.76 13.93
C ILE A 12 6.61 5.31 14.82
N ALA A 13 6.26 6.10 15.84
CA ALA A 13 7.24 6.70 16.74
C ALA A 13 8.03 5.65 17.55
N LEU A 14 7.37 4.57 18.00
CA LEU A 14 8.03 3.47 18.70
C LEU A 14 8.99 2.70 17.80
N VAL A 15 8.56 2.31 16.60
CA VAL A 15 9.43 1.61 15.63
C VAL A 15 10.60 2.49 15.23
N PHE A 16 10.35 3.77 14.96
CA PHE A 16 11.40 4.74 14.67
C PHE A 16 12.42 4.83 15.81
N GLY A 17 11.96 5.00 17.06
CA GLY A 17 12.83 5.11 18.23
C GLY A 17 13.66 3.85 18.48
N MET A 18 13.08 2.67 18.30
CA MET A 18 13.80 1.40 18.43
C MET A 18 14.88 1.24 17.37
N VAL A 19 14.55 1.49 16.09
CA VAL A 19 15.51 1.33 14.99
C VAL A 19 16.60 2.40 15.06
N TRP A 20 16.27 3.63 15.47
CA TRP A 20 17.26 4.66 15.72
C TRP A 20 18.21 4.23 16.84
N HIS A 21 17.70 3.72 17.96
CA HIS A 21 18.55 3.27 19.06
C HIS A 21 19.50 2.12 18.67
N MET A 22 19.11 1.27 17.72
CA MET A 22 19.93 0.13 17.26
C MET A 22 20.84 0.45 16.06
N GLY A 23 20.64 1.58 15.40
CA GLY A 23 21.32 1.93 14.16
C GLY A 23 21.63 3.42 14.07
N ASN A 24 21.46 4.00 12.89
CA ASN A 24 21.54 5.45 12.68
C ASN A 24 20.18 6.03 12.32
N PHE A 25 20.05 7.35 12.45
CA PHE A 25 18.83 8.10 12.16
C PHE A 25 18.30 7.87 10.72
N TYR A 26 19.18 7.82 9.73
CA TYR A 26 18.82 7.60 8.33
C TYR A 26 18.30 6.18 8.07
N ALA A 27 18.90 5.17 8.69
CA ALA A 27 18.43 3.79 8.63
C ALA A 27 17.05 3.65 9.28
N ALA A 28 16.81 4.35 10.38
CA ALA A 28 15.50 4.40 11.03
C ALA A 28 14.43 5.07 10.16
N LEU A 29 14.79 6.17 9.47
CA LEU A 29 13.90 6.81 8.50
C LEU A 29 13.59 5.90 7.31
N ASP A 30 14.60 5.32 6.68
CA ASP A 30 14.43 4.42 5.54
C ASP A 30 13.51 3.24 5.92
N TYR A 31 13.71 2.64 7.08
CA TYR A 31 12.92 1.51 7.55
C TYR A 31 11.46 1.88 7.82
N VAL A 32 11.22 3.04 8.45
CA VAL A 32 9.86 3.51 8.75
C VAL A 32 9.12 3.89 7.48
N ILE A 33 9.79 4.57 6.54
CA ILE A 33 9.21 4.94 5.25
C ILE A 33 8.87 3.68 4.46
N LEU A 34 9.78 2.70 4.41
CA LEU A 34 9.55 1.44 3.74
C LEU A 34 8.34 0.72 4.34
N ILE A 35 8.36 0.41 5.64
CA ILE A 35 7.29 -0.40 6.27
C ILE A 35 5.94 0.31 6.26
N TYR A 36 5.89 1.55 6.75
CA TYR A 36 4.60 2.23 6.88
C TYR A 36 4.11 2.78 5.56
N GLY A 37 5.02 3.20 4.66
CA GLY A 37 4.66 3.56 3.29
C GLY A 37 4.06 2.37 2.55
N ASP A 38 4.71 1.20 2.59
CA ASP A 38 4.20 -0.01 1.95
C ASP A 38 2.87 -0.45 2.56
N LEU A 39 2.76 -0.52 3.90
CA LEU A 39 1.51 -0.90 4.57
C LEU A 39 0.36 0.03 4.19
N TYR A 40 0.61 1.33 4.15
CA TYR A 40 -0.41 2.31 3.79
C TYR A 40 -0.83 2.16 2.33
N PHE A 41 0.14 1.98 1.44
CA PHE A 41 -0.10 1.74 0.03
C PHE A 41 -0.91 0.47 -0.21
N ILE A 42 -0.46 -0.66 0.36
CA ILE A 42 -1.15 -1.96 0.27
C ILE A 42 -2.58 -1.83 0.75
N THR A 43 -2.79 -1.18 1.89
CA THR A 43 -4.14 -1.02 2.47
C THR A 43 -5.05 -0.20 1.56
N ASP A 44 -4.56 0.92 1.03
CA ASP A 44 -5.39 1.80 0.20
C ASP A 44 -5.70 1.16 -1.17
N VAL A 45 -4.72 0.49 -1.79
CA VAL A 45 -4.92 -0.28 -3.02
C VAL A 45 -5.88 -1.45 -2.80
N SER A 46 -5.71 -2.21 -1.71
CA SER A 46 -6.59 -3.35 -1.39
C SER A 46 -8.03 -2.89 -1.17
N LEU A 47 -8.23 -1.77 -0.48
CA LEU A 47 -9.55 -1.20 -0.24
C LEU A 47 -10.21 -0.73 -1.55
N VAL A 48 -9.45 -0.07 -2.43
CA VAL A 48 -9.94 0.32 -3.76
C VAL A 48 -10.27 -0.92 -4.60
N TYR A 49 -9.42 -1.94 -4.55
CA TYR A 49 -9.63 -3.20 -5.25
C TYR A 49 -10.93 -3.90 -4.78
N MET A 50 -11.15 -4.02 -3.47
CA MET A 50 -12.38 -4.59 -2.92
C MET A 50 -13.62 -3.81 -3.37
N ARG A 51 -13.59 -2.47 -3.30
CA ARG A 51 -14.68 -1.62 -3.77
C ARG A 51 -14.97 -1.82 -5.25
N LEU A 52 -13.92 -1.89 -6.07
CA LEU A 52 -14.04 -2.18 -7.50
C LEU A 52 -14.67 -3.55 -7.73
N LYS A 53 -14.20 -4.58 -7.03
CA LYS A 53 -14.69 -5.95 -7.13
C LYS A 53 -16.19 -6.03 -6.80
N ASP A 54 -16.63 -5.38 -5.72
CA ASP A 54 -18.04 -5.38 -5.30
C ASP A 54 -18.99 -4.81 -6.36
N VAL A 55 -18.50 -3.86 -7.16
CA VAL A 55 -19.27 -3.24 -8.26
C VAL A 55 -18.85 -3.74 -9.65
N HIS A 56 -18.26 -4.94 -9.73
CA HIS A 56 -17.85 -5.57 -10.99
C HIS A 56 -16.94 -4.67 -11.85
N PHE A 57 -15.95 -4.05 -11.21
CA PHE A 57 -14.98 -3.13 -11.79
C PHE A 57 -15.60 -1.88 -12.45
N ASN A 58 -16.79 -1.47 -12.02
CA ASN A 58 -17.38 -0.19 -12.44
C ASN A 58 -16.81 0.99 -11.63
N PHE A 59 -15.81 1.67 -12.18
CA PHE A 59 -15.12 2.81 -11.56
C PHE A 59 -16.05 3.95 -11.10
N ARG A 60 -17.13 4.22 -11.82
CA ARG A 60 -18.08 5.30 -11.47
C ARG A 60 -18.94 4.94 -10.26
N LYS A 61 -19.20 3.65 -10.04
CA LYS A 61 -19.96 3.14 -8.89
C LYS A 61 -19.06 2.83 -7.68
N ALA A 62 -17.77 2.54 -7.91
CA ALA A 62 -16.84 2.11 -6.86
C ALA A 62 -16.45 3.25 -5.90
N ALA A 63 -16.33 4.47 -6.41
CA ALA A 63 -15.98 5.65 -5.62
C ALA A 63 -16.36 6.94 -6.34
N THR A 64 -16.52 8.02 -5.58
CA THR A 64 -16.76 9.36 -6.12
C THR A 64 -15.50 9.94 -6.76
N THR A 65 -15.63 10.92 -7.67
CA THR A 65 -14.49 11.61 -8.28
C THR A 65 -13.53 12.17 -7.24
N ARG A 66 -14.05 12.72 -6.14
CA ARG A 66 -13.26 13.26 -5.03
C ARG A 66 -12.43 12.18 -4.32
N GLU A 67 -12.98 10.97 -4.15
CA GLU A 67 -12.26 9.85 -3.58
C GLU A 67 -11.17 9.33 -4.51
N TRP A 68 -11.46 9.23 -5.82
CA TRP A 68 -10.46 8.89 -6.83
C TRP A 68 -9.29 9.87 -6.86
N THR A 69 -9.59 11.18 -6.83
CA THR A 69 -8.56 12.21 -6.75
C THR A 69 -7.72 12.07 -5.48
N ARG A 70 -8.34 11.80 -4.32
CA ARG A 70 -7.60 11.58 -3.06
C ARG A 70 -6.72 10.33 -3.10
N PHE A 71 -7.22 9.24 -3.69
CA PHE A 71 -6.44 8.02 -3.91
C PHE A 71 -5.22 8.29 -4.80
N LEU A 72 -5.41 9.01 -5.92
CA LEU A 72 -4.31 9.39 -6.80
C LEU A 72 -3.28 10.28 -6.10
N ILE A 73 -3.73 11.31 -5.38
CA ILE A 73 -2.84 12.21 -4.63
C ILE A 73 -2.05 11.43 -3.58
N SER A 74 -2.71 10.59 -2.77
CA SER A 74 -2.03 9.80 -1.75
C SER A 74 -1.05 8.80 -2.35
N SER A 75 -1.39 8.17 -3.46
CA SER A 75 -0.49 7.28 -4.20
C SER A 75 0.77 8.02 -4.68
N VAL A 76 0.60 9.21 -5.28
CA VAL A 76 1.72 10.04 -5.72
C VAL A 76 2.59 10.47 -4.54
N VAL A 77 1.99 10.88 -3.42
CA VAL A 77 2.74 11.27 -2.21
C VAL A 77 3.55 10.11 -1.64
N ILE A 78 2.96 8.91 -1.56
CA ILE A 78 3.68 7.71 -1.08
C ILE A 78 4.82 7.34 -2.02
N TRP A 79 4.60 7.40 -3.33
CA TRP A 79 5.65 7.17 -4.32
C TRP A 79 6.80 8.17 -4.18
N LEU A 80 6.49 9.46 -3.98
CA LEU A 80 7.52 10.47 -3.73
C LEU A 80 8.27 10.22 -2.41
N LEU A 81 7.60 9.70 -1.38
CA LEU A 81 8.26 9.29 -0.14
C LEU A 81 9.22 8.13 -0.39
N PHE A 82 8.89 7.16 -1.25
CA PHE A 82 9.82 6.09 -1.60
C PHE A 82 11.07 6.58 -2.32
N PHE A 83 10.99 7.63 -3.15
CA PHE A 83 12.18 8.26 -3.73
C PHE A 83 13.13 8.88 -2.70
N SER A 84 12.69 9.10 -1.46
CA SER A 84 13.56 9.57 -0.38
C SER A 84 14.36 8.44 0.30
N LEU A 85 14.06 7.17 -0.02
CA LEU A 85 14.80 6.00 0.46
C LEU A 85 16.22 6.03 -0.10
N ARG A 86 17.22 5.94 0.80
CA ARG A 86 18.63 5.97 0.39
C ARG A 86 19.17 4.61 -0.01
N SER A 87 18.57 3.54 0.53
CA SER A 87 18.93 2.18 0.17
C SER A 87 18.31 1.79 -1.17
N GLU A 88 19.15 1.46 -2.16
CA GLU A 88 18.71 0.94 -3.46
C GLU A 88 17.83 -0.31 -3.31
N PHE A 89 18.17 -1.19 -2.37
CA PHE A 89 17.40 -2.38 -2.07
C PHE A 89 16.01 -2.04 -1.49
N ALA A 90 15.95 -1.11 -0.52
CA ALA A 90 14.68 -0.66 0.04
C ALA A 90 13.81 0.03 -1.02
N PHE A 91 14.42 0.84 -1.88
CA PHE A 91 13.74 1.50 -2.99
C PHE A 91 13.16 0.49 -4.00
N LEU A 92 13.94 -0.52 -4.38
CA LEU A 92 13.47 -1.59 -5.27
C LEU A 92 12.28 -2.35 -4.65
N LEU A 93 12.35 -2.70 -3.36
CA LEU A 93 11.24 -3.34 -2.66
C LEU A 93 9.99 -2.45 -2.66
N ALA A 94 10.16 -1.18 -2.31
CA ALA A 94 9.08 -0.19 -2.23
C ALA A 94 8.41 0.09 -3.59
N ILE A 95 9.07 -0.19 -4.72
CA ILE A 95 8.47 -0.04 -6.06
C ILE A 95 7.89 -1.35 -6.58
N LEU A 96 8.62 -2.46 -6.42
CA LEU A 96 8.19 -3.77 -6.91
C LEU A 96 6.91 -4.23 -6.23
N PHE A 97 6.78 -4.00 -4.93
CA PHE A 97 5.62 -4.45 -4.17
C PHE A 97 4.32 -3.76 -4.64
N PRO A 98 4.26 -2.42 -4.77
CA PRO A 98 3.16 -1.72 -5.43
C PRO A 98 2.84 -2.20 -6.84
N LEU A 99 3.86 -2.42 -7.67
CA LEU A 99 3.70 -2.75 -9.08
C LEU A 99 3.03 -4.11 -9.27
N ILE A 100 3.38 -5.08 -8.43
CA ILE A 100 2.93 -6.48 -8.55
C ILE A 100 1.60 -6.71 -7.82
N LEU A 101 1.26 -5.91 -6.81
CA LEU A 101 0.09 -6.13 -5.95
C LEU A 101 -1.23 -6.19 -6.73
N LEU A 102 -1.50 -5.19 -7.58
CA LEU A 102 -2.74 -5.12 -8.38
C LEU A 102 -2.87 -6.29 -9.39
N PRO A 103 -1.84 -6.56 -10.23
CA PRO A 103 -1.84 -7.73 -11.10
C PRO A 103 -2.01 -9.04 -10.32
N GLY A 104 -1.34 -9.18 -9.18
CA GLY A 104 -1.41 -10.38 -8.33
C GLY A 104 -2.83 -10.64 -7.81
N LEU A 105 -3.51 -9.60 -7.32
CA LEU A 105 -4.90 -9.70 -6.85
C LEU A 105 -5.86 -10.12 -7.97
N LEU A 106 -5.68 -9.57 -9.18
CA LEU A 106 -6.50 -9.93 -10.34
C LEU A 106 -6.29 -11.38 -10.77
N ILE A 107 -5.03 -11.82 -10.87
CA ILE A 107 -4.69 -13.21 -11.22
C ILE A 107 -5.28 -14.16 -10.19
N TYR A 108 -5.14 -13.85 -8.90
CA TYR A 108 -5.71 -14.64 -7.82
C TYR A 108 -7.23 -14.82 -7.98
N ASP A 109 -7.98 -13.75 -8.27
CA ASP A 109 -9.42 -13.82 -8.46
C ASP A 109 -9.83 -14.61 -9.71
N ILE A 110 -9.07 -14.48 -10.81
CA ILE A 110 -9.27 -15.28 -12.02
C ILE A 110 -9.07 -16.77 -11.69
N CYS A 111 -7.95 -17.12 -11.06
CA CYS A 111 -7.64 -18.50 -10.66
C CYS A 111 -8.72 -19.05 -9.72
N ALA A 112 -9.12 -18.30 -8.70
CA ALA A 112 -10.17 -18.71 -7.77
C ALA A 112 -11.52 -18.96 -8.46
N THR A 113 -11.84 -18.17 -9.49
CA THR A 113 -13.06 -18.34 -10.29
C THR A 113 -13.00 -19.60 -11.14
N TYR A 114 -11.88 -19.87 -11.80
CA TYR A 114 -11.68 -21.10 -12.58
C TYR A 114 -11.69 -22.35 -11.70
N ILE A 115 -11.02 -22.31 -10.55
CA ILE A 115 -11.03 -23.41 -9.57
C ILE A 115 -12.46 -23.69 -9.12
N ARG A 116 -13.23 -22.67 -8.72
CA ARG A 116 -14.65 -22.89 -8.36
C ARG A 116 -15.44 -23.53 -9.49
N LYS A 117 -15.26 -23.12 -10.74
CA LYS A 117 -15.94 -23.74 -11.89
C LYS A 117 -15.51 -25.18 -12.18
N LEU A 118 -14.33 -25.61 -11.73
CA LEU A 118 -13.85 -26.98 -11.90
C LEU A 118 -14.36 -27.92 -10.80
N PHE A 119 -14.67 -27.37 -9.61
CA PHE A 119 -15.13 -28.13 -8.44
C PHE A 119 -16.65 -28.00 -8.16
N ASN A 120 -17.38 -27.20 -8.95
CA ASN A 120 -18.84 -27.11 -8.97
C ASN A 120 -19.37 -27.63 -10.30
#